data_AF-A0A7X9J639-F1
#
_entry.id   AF-A0A7X9J639-F1
#
_cell.length_a   1.000
_cell.length_b   1.000
_cell.length_c   1.000
_cell.angle_alpha   90.00
_cell.angle_beta   90.00
_cell.angle_gamma   90.00
#
_symmetry.space_group_name_H-M   'P 1'
#
loop_
_entity.id
_entity.type
_entity.pdbx_description
1 polymer ?
#
loop_
_entity_poly.entity_id
_entity_poly.type
_entity_poly.pdbx_seq_one_letter_code
_entity_poly.pdbx_strand_id
1 'polypeptide(L)'
;MVVKKEENPFGKRLQYYRNCTRKPNGRPLSQSDLADEMSKLPDTIITRDQIYKWESGKSRFSPKSRADLKKIVKILVSYKGIETISQANELFAFAGLRNPEENEIQYIGLPDISAQLIQQVLPLSEETPLSPLPTENEPPHPKIKVTATPIRAGSGGHLPFDPINNTVVDVFYNRTPSFKGNANAVHENRPGYETDLPITSARKGLAPHRPEIFIGREQDIQDVKKHLFLCESILAPHSQALIILRGWPGVGKTTLATALAYDEEIMQRFPDGVLFISLGQKPDLLKGLIAWGEALDIPHFSRIQSIPEASWRLTTHLQNSRVFLIIDDAWNPVHVEPFKVGGTDCGTIITTRSLKTATGISPLSEQIYALDVLSPLASLKLMQKIAPQVTAEHPQEIQDLVEKVGRLPLALQVAGRLLEAEHAMGFGVTDLIAEIQEGQRLLEEKAMVGQNLLAEETSPTVAALLIKSLNHLDKSVCDRYAYLGTCAPSPARFDLQFLKDTWQMDDPKPVIKALVDRGLLEYVPDQQVFQMHALLVMLAKSLWQQEN
;
A
#
# COMPACT_ATOMS: atom_id res chain seq x y z
N MET A 1 44.87 -13.66 -1.73
CA MET A 1 43.65 -12.82 -1.66
C MET A 1 43.40 -12.18 -3.02
N VAL A 2 42.35 -12.59 -3.73
CA VAL A 2 41.88 -11.85 -4.91
C VAL A 2 40.96 -10.75 -4.39
N VAL A 3 41.40 -9.49 -4.44
CA VAL A 3 40.55 -8.35 -4.11
C VAL A 3 39.42 -8.33 -5.15
N LYS A 4 38.19 -8.66 -4.74
CA LYS A 4 36.99 -8.50 -5.59
C LYS A 4 37.06 -7.10 -6.22
N LYS A 5 36.93 -7.03 -7.55
CA LYS A 5 36.75 -5.72 -8.20
C LYS A 5 35.51 -5.10 -7.56
N GLU A 6 35.69 -3.98 -6.87
CA GLU A 6 34.58 -3.08 -6.57
C GLU A 6 33.90 -2.79 -7.90
N GLU A 7 32.68 -3.30 -8.06
CA GLU A 7 31.83 -2.88 -9.16
C GLU A 7 31.61 -1.38 -9.08
N ASN A 8 31.26 -0.77 -10.21
CA ASN A 8 31.05 0.66 -10.32
C ASN A 8 29.60 0.92 -10.75
N PRO A 9 28.67 1.08 -9.78
CA PRO A 9 27.25 1.27 -10.07
C PRO A 9 27.00 2.53 -10.90
N PHE A 10 27.75 3.61 -10.62
CA PHE A 10 27.73 4.83 -11.42
C PHE A 10 28.08 4.55 -12.88
N GLY A 11 29.15 3.82 -13.13
CA GLY A 11 29.59 3.46 -14.47
C GLY A 11 28.53 2.68 -15.24
N LYS A 12 27.93 1.66 -14.61
CA LYS A 12 26.81 0.90 -15.19
C LYS A 12 25.62 1.80 -15.51
N ARG A 13 25.25 2.74 -14.63
CA ARG A 13 24.07 3.62 -14.84
C ARG A 13 24.32 4.76 -15.83
N LEU A 14 25.52 5.35 -15.85
CA LEU A 14 25.94 6.30 -16.88
C LEU A 14 25.95 5.63 -18.26
N GLN A 15 26.51 4.43 -18.37
CA GLN A 15 26.50 3.64 -19.60
C GLN A 15 25.07 3.35 -20.06
N TYR A 16 24.15 3.00 -19.15
CA TYR A 16 22.74 2.79 -19.44
C TYR A 16 22.10 4.04 -20.06
N TYR A 17 22.13 5.19 -19.37
CA TYR A 17 21.50 6.42 -19.88
C TYR A 17 22.15 6.92 -21.18
N ARG A 18 23.47 6.83 -21.31
CA ARG A 18 24.17 7.13 -22.57
C ARG A 18 23.73 6.21 -23.70
N ASN A 19 23.51 4.92 -23.43
CA ASN A 19 22.98 3.96 -24.42
C ASN A 19 21.47 4.14 -24.72
N CYS A 20 20.69 4.74 -23.82
CA CYS A 20 19.31 5.18 -24.09
C CYS A 20 19.26 6.44 -24.94
N THR A 21 20.20 7.36 -24.73
CA THR A 21 20.33 8.63 -25.47
C THR A 21 20.45 8.40 -26.98
N ARG A 22 19.74 9.19 -27.79
CA ARG A 22 19.81 9.13 -29.27
C ARG A 22 20.24 10.48 -29.83
N LYS A 23 21.23 10.48 -30.72
CA LYS A 23 21.59 11.66 -31.52
C LYS A 23 20.52 11.92 -32.59
N PRO A 24 20.45 13.13 -33.18
CA PRO A 24 19.49 13.45 -34.25
C PRO A 24 19.54 12.51 -35.48
N ASN A 25 20.66 11.81 -35.70
CA ASN A 25 20.82 10.78 -36.74
C ASN A 25 20.43 9.36 -36.28
N GLY A 26 19.68 9.22 -35.19
CA GLY A 26 19.16 7.95 -34.66
C GLY A 26 20.20 7.03 -34.00
N ARG A 27 21.49 7.36 -34.04
CA ARG A 27 22.53 6.53 -33.40
C ARG A 27 22.59 6.79 -31.89
N PRO A 28 22.91 5.78 -31.05
CA PRO A 28 23.21 5.99 -29.63
C PRO A 28 24.36 6.99 -29.44
N LEU A 29 24.35 7.72 -28.33
CA LEU A 29 25.46 8.60 -27.95
C LEU A 29 26.66 7.72 -27.57
N SER A 30 27.82 7.87 -28.22
CA SER A 30 29.03 7.12 -27.85
C SER A 30 29.80 7.80 -26.72
N GLN A 31 30.76 7.10 -26.11
CA GLN A 31 31.68 7.70 -25.13
C GLN A 31 32.50 8.86 -25.73
N SER A 32 32.82 8.79 -27.03
CA SER A 32 33.46 9.91 -27.75
C SER A 32 32.51 11.08 -27.87
N ASP A 33 31.28 10.86 -28.36
CA ASP A 33 30.30 11.94 -28.52
C ASP A 33 30.01 12.64 -27.19
N LEU A 34 29.90 11.89 -26.08
CA LEU A 34 29.72 12.49 -24.76
C LEU A 34 30.94 13.32 -24.32
N ALA A 35 32.17 12.91 -24.65
CA ALA A 35 33.37 13.72 -24.39
C ALA A 35 33.37 14.99 -25.25
N ASP A 36 33.00 14.87 -26.53
CA ASP A 36 32.97 15.96 -27.48
C ASP A 36 31.90 17.01 -27.09
N GLU A 37 30.69 16.59 -26.69
CA GLU A 37 29.66 17.49 -26.16
C GLU A 37 30.07 18.14 -24.83
N MET A 38 30.73 17.39 -23.93
CA MET A 38 31.29 17.96 -22.68
C MET A 38 32.35 19.02 -22.96
N SER A 39 33.20 18.83 -23.99
CA SER A 39 34.26 19.80 -24.35
C SER A 39 33.73 21.16 -24.81
N LYS A 40 32.47 21.23 -25.26
CA LYS A 40 31.81 22.48 -25.69
C LYS A 40 31.32 23.33 -24.52
N LEU A 41 31.29 22.79 -23.30
CA LEU A 41 30.85 23.49 -22.10
C LEU A 41 32.03 24.21 -21.42
N PRO A 42 31.86 25.45 -20.93
CA PRO A 42 32.95 26.21 -20.31
C PRO A 42 33.53 25.48 -19.08
N ASP A 43 34.83 25.68 -18.86
CA ASP A 43 35.61 25.08 -17.76
C ASP A 43 35.50 23.55 -17.70
N THR A 44 35.62 22.87 -18.84
CA THR A 44 35.51 21.40 -18.94
C THR A 44 36.77 20.78 -19.54
N ILE A 45 37.53 20.07 -18.71
CA ILE A 45 38.68 19.26 -19.13
C ILE A 45 38.38 17.79 -18.80
N ILE A 46 37.40 17.21 -19.51
CA ILE A 46 36.99 15.81 -19.35
C ILE A 46 37.28 15.09 -20.65
N THR A 47 38.13 14.07 -20.58
CA THR A 47 38.56 13.31 -21.74
C THR A 47 37.69 12.07 -21.96
N ARG A 48 37.72 11.52 -23.19
CA ARG A 48 37.12 10.21 -23.49
C ARG A 48 37.67 9.08 -22.60
N ASP A 49 38.95 9.13 -22.23
CA ASP A 49 39.57 8.18 -21.29
C ASP A 49 38.98 8.31 -19.87
N GLN A 50 38.64 9.52 -19.43
CA GLN A 50 37.96 9.74 -18.16
C GLN A 50 36.53 9.18 -18.16
N ILE A 51 35.76 9.39 -19.24
CA ILE A 51 34.44 8.76 -19.42
C ILE A 51 34.55 7.23 -19.50
N TYR A 52 35.56 6.70 -20.19
CA TYR A 52 35.83 5.27 -20.22
C TYR A 52 36.15 4.72 -18.82
N LYS A 53 36.96 5.42 -18.02
CA LYS A 53 37.25 5.07 -16.61
C LYS A 53 36.00 5.18 -15.73
N TRP A 54 35.08 6.09 -16.04
CA TRP A 54 33.78 6.18 -15.38
C TRP A 54 32.88 5.00 -15.69
N GLU A 55 32.79 4.54 -16.94
CA GLU A 55 31.92 3.40 -17.29
C GLU A 55 32.55 2.03 -16.95
N SER A 56 33.88 1.89 -17.04
CA SER A 56 34.57 0.59 -16.92
C SER A 56 35.49 0.40 -15.70
N GLY A 57 35.79 1.49 -14.97
CA GLY A 57 36.64 1.46 -13.77
C GLY A 57 35.91 0.99 -12.51
N LYS A 58 36.62 1.00 -11.37
CA LYS A 58 36.05 0.87 -10.00
C LYS A 58 35.38 2.17 -9.52
N SER A 59 34.47 2.11 -8.54
CA SER A 59 33.76 3.28 -7.96
C SER A 59 34.62 4.47 -7.58
N ARG A 60 35.90 4.27 -7.20
CA ARG A 60 36.84 5.37 -6.91
C ARG A 60 37.05 6.35 -8.07
N PHE A 61 36.74 5.95 -9.31
CA PHE A 61 36.92 6.78 -10.50
C PHE A 61 35.73 7.72 -10.76
N SER A 62 34.53 7.45 -10.24
CA SER A 62 33.30 8.22 -10.46
C SER A 62 33.49 9.74 -10.27
N PRO A 63 32.75 10.60 -10.99
CA PRO A 63 32.88 12.04 -10.89
C PRO A 63 32.52 12.52 -9.47
N LYS A 64 33.55 12.94 -8.72
CA LYS A 64 33.40 13.57 -7.40
C LYS A 64 33.02 15.06 -7.50
N SER A 65 33.21 15.66 -8.68
CA SER A 65 32.81 17.03 -8.99
C SER A 65 31.31 17.07 -9.29
N ARG A 66 30.55 17.81 -8.47
CA ARG A 66 29.14 18.10 -8.72
C ARG A 66 28.94 18.86 -10.04
N ALA A 67 29.87 19.73 -10.40
CA ALA A 67 29.84 20.48 -11.65
C ALA A 67 29.94 19.55 -12.87
N ASP A 68 30.82 18.55 -12.82
CA ASP A 68 31.01 17.58 -13.91
C ASP A 68 29.74 16.75 -14.11
N LEU A 69 29.12 16.30 -13.01
CA LEU A 69 27.90 15.51 -13.10
C LEU A 69 26.70 16.31 -13.62
N LYS A 70 26.56 17.59 -13.24
CA LYS A 70 25.54 18.49 -13.83
C LYS A 70 25.71 18.62 -15.33
N LYS A 71 26.96 18.76 -15.82
CA LYS A 71 27.27 18.85 -17.25
C LYS A 71 26.89 17.56 -17.99
N ILE A 72 27.23 16.38 -17.43
CA ILE A 72 26.83 15.07 -17.96
C ILE A 72 25.31 14.96 -18.04
N VAL A 73 24.60 15.22 -16.93
CA VAL A 73 23.14 15.11 -16.87
C VAL A 73 22.48 16.10 -17.84
N LYS A 74 22.95 17.35 -17.95
CA LYS A 74 22.45 18.35 -18.90
C LYS A 74 22.55 17.88 -20.36
N ILE A 75 23.64 17.23 -20.75
CA ILE A 75 23.78 16.66 -22.11
C ILE A 75 22.81 15.51 -22.31
N LEU A 76 22.71 14.59 -21.34
CA LEU A 76 21.77 13.47 -21.41
C LEU A 76 20.31 13.95 -21.47
N VAL A 77 19.95 15.05 -20.80
CA VAL A 77 18.62 15.68 -20.90
C VAL A 77 18.39 16.29 -22.28
N SER A 78 19.38 17.02 -22.81
CA SER A 78 19.30 17.67 -24.13
C SER A 78 19.07 16.69 -25.29
N TYR A 79 19.45 15.43 -25.13
CA TYR A 79 19.23 14.34 -26.10
C TYR A 79 18.21 13.28 -25.63
N LYS A 80 17.33 13.62 -24.66
CA LYS A 80 16.28 12.74 -24.11
C LYS A 80 16.75 11.36 -23.62
N GLY A 81 17.99 11.27 -23.14
CA GLY A 81 18.47 10.12 -22.36
C GLY A 81 18.03 10.16 -20.89
N ILE A 82 17.74 11.36 -20.38
CA ILE A 82 17.16 11.62 -19.06
C ILE A 82 16.00 12.59 -19.28
N GLU A 83 14.80 12.23 -18.83
CA GLU A 83 13.58 13.01 -19.06
C GLU A 83 12.89 13.42 -17.74
N THR A 84 13.35 12.90 -16.60
CA THR A 84 12.74 13.12 -15.28
C THR A 84 13.75 13.47 -14.19
N ILE A 85 13.30 14.21 -13.17
CA ILE A 85 14.08 14.49 -11.96
C ILE A 85 14.53 13.19 -11.28
N SER A 86 13.72 12.13 -11.30
CA SER A 86 14.07 10.83 -10.72
C SER A 86 15.31 10.20 -11.35
N GLN A 87 15.39 10.20 -12.69
CA GLN A 87 16.54 9.66 -13.44
C GLN A 87 17.82 10.49 -13.21
N ALA A 88 17.70 11.80 -13.00
CA ALA A 88 18.84 12.64 -12.59
C ALA A 88 19.27 12.35 -11.14
N ASN A 89 18.32 12.26 -10.20
CA ASN A 89 18.61 11.92 -8.80
C ASN A 89 19.39 10.61 -8.68
N GLU A 90 19.04 9.60 -9.47
CA GLU A 90 19.71 8.30 -9.48
C GLU A 90 21.20 8.40 -9.89
N LEU A 91 21.52 9.19 -10.91
CA LEU A 91 22.92 9.44 -11.31
C LEU A 91 23.71 10.20 -10.25
N PHE A 92 23.09 11.15 -9.54
CA PHE A 92 23.70 11.84 -8.40
C PHE A 92 23.94 10.89 -7.22
N ALA A 93 22.96 10.07 -6.88
CA ALA A 93 23.08 9.07 -5.82
C ALA A 93 24.21 8.06 -6.10
N PHE A 94 24.30 7.52 -7.32
CA PHE A 94 25.39 6.59 -7.67
C PHE A 94 26.78 7.25 -7.72
N ALA A 95 26.87 8.57 -7.97
CA ALA A 95 28.11 9.32 -7.84
C ALA A 95 28.50 9.61 -6.37
N GLY A 96 27.65 9.25 -5.40
CA GLY A 96 27.83 9.57 -3.98
C GLY A 96 27.50 11.02 -3.63
N LEU A 97 26.69 11.69 -4.45
CA LEU A 97 26.29 13.09 -4.29
C LEU A 97 24.82 13.19 -3.90
N ARG A 98 24.47 14.21 -3.10
CA ARG A 98 23.06 14.55 -2.80
C ARG A 98 22.33 14.93 -4.08
N ASN A 99 21.02 14.69 -4.14
CA ASN A 99 20.14 15.08 -5.26
C ASN A 99 20.37 16.55 -5.70
N PRO A 100 20.17 16.88 -6.99
CA PRO A 100 20.22 18.25 -7.48
C PRO A 100 19.24 19.17 -6.73
N GLU A 101 19.68 20.39 -6.44
CA GLU A 101 18.85 21.47 -5.91
C GLU A 101 18.03 22.14 -7.04
N GLU A 102 17.05 22.97 -6.70
CA GLU A 102 16.09 23.57 -7.64
C GLU A 102 16.77 24.36 -8.78
N ASN A 103 17.76 25.19 -8.43
CA ASN A 103 18.62 25.91 -9.37
C ASN A 103 19.45 24.96 -10.28
N GLU A 104 19.68 23.72 -9.87
CA GLU A 104 20.39 22.71 -10.65
C GLU A 104 19.45 21.96 -11.59
N ILE A 105 18.21 21.69 -11.16
CA ILE A 105 17.11 21.16 -11.98
C ILE A 105 16.81 22.12 -13.14
N GLN A 106 16.70 23.42 -12.85
CA GLN A 106 16.60 24.48 -13.85
C GLN A 106 17.83 24.51 -14.78
N TYR A 107 19.05 24.39 -14.24
CA TYR A 107 20.28 24.40 -15.04
C TYR A 107 20.40 23.20 -15.99
N ILE A 108 20.01 21.99 -15.57
CA ILE A 108 20.06 20.78 -16.40
C ILE A 108 18.86 20.62 -17.34
N GLY A 109 17.84 21.48 -17.23
CA GLY A 109 16.72 21.57 -18.17
C GLY A 109 15.62 20.53 -17.94
N LEU A 110 15.44 20.07 -16.71
CA LEU A 110 14.35 19.14 -16.36
C LEU A 110 13.07 19.90 -15.97
N PRO A 111 11.87 19.34 -16.26
CA PRO A 111 10.61 19.98 -15.91
C PRO A 111 10.46 20.08 -14.39
N ASP A 112 10.23 21.29 -13.90
CA ASP A 112 9.84 21.52 -12.51
C ASP A 112 8.38 21.10 -12.32
N ILE A 113 8.17 20.07 -11.50
CA ILE A 113 6.86 19.49 -11.20
C ILE A 113 5.96 20.53 -10.51
N SER A 114 6.55 21.49 -9.79
CA SER A 114 5.85 22.57 -9.08
C SER A 114 5.12 23.51 -10.03
N ALA A 115 5.68 23.76 -11.22
CA ALA A 115 5.13 24.69 -12.21
C ALA A 115 4.10 24.03 -13.14
N GLN A 116 4.26 22.75 -13.47
CA GLN A 116 3.36 22.05 -14.40
C GLN A 116 1.97 21.76 -13.82
N LEU A 117 1.87 21.54 -12.51
CA LEU A 117 0.58 21.39 -11.82
C LEU A 117 -0.27 22.67 -11.84
N ILE A 118 0.35 23.85 -11.92
CA ILE A 118 -0.35 25.15 -11.97
C ILE A 118 -0.93 25.42 -13.37
N GLN A 119 -0.28 24.95 -14.45
CA GLN A 119 -0.74 25.21 -15.82
C GLN A 119 -1.80 24.22 -16.34
N GLN A 120 -2.02 23.09 -15.67
CA GLN A 120 -3.05 22.10 -16.07
C GLN A 120 -4.42 22.31 -15.42
N VAL A 121 -4.56 23.30 -14.53
CA VAL A 121 -5.82 23.62 -13.84
C VAL A 121 -6.14 25.10 -13.98
N LEU A 122 -6.50 25.54 -15.20
CA LEU A 122 -7.30 26.75 -15.50
C LEU A 122 -7.49 26.91 -17.01
N PRO A 123 -8.71 26.81 -17.57
CA PRO A 123 -9.06 27.50 -18.79
C PRO A 123 -9.45 28.95 -18.44
N LEU A 124 -8.62 29.92 -18.81
CA LEU A 124 -9.02 31.32 -18.77
C LEU A 124 -9.97 31.60 -19.95
N SER A 125 -11.24 31.82 -19.63
CA SER A 125 -12.23 32.38 -20.55
C SER A 125 -11.86 33.83 -20.87
N GLU A 126 -11.46 34.13 -22.10
CA GLU A 126 -11.46 35.52 -22.58
C GLU A 126 -12.89 35.93 -22.92
N GLU A 127 -13.39 36.95 -22.23
CA GLU A 127 -14.67 37.58 -22.55
C GLU A 127 -14.60 38.24 -23.92
N THR A 128 -15.60 37.99 -24.77
CA THR A 128 -15.92 38.87 -25.91
C THR A 128 -17.39 39.31 -25.84
N PRO A 129 -17.73 40.57 -26.15
CA PRO A 129 -19.02 41.13 -25.74
C PRO A 129 -20.19 40.68 -26.64
N LEU A 130 -21.37 40.62 -26.03
CA LEU A 130 -22.64 40.35 -26.70
C LEU A 130 -22.93 41.34 -27.85
N SER A 131 -23.54 40.81 -28.92
CA SER A 131 -24.27 41.58 -29.94
C SER A 131 -25.49 40.77 -30.40
N PRO A 132 -26.60 41.41 -30.79
CA PRO A 132 -27.93 40.82 -30.66
C PRO A 132 -28.37 39.91 -31.82
N LEU A 133 -29.32 39.03 -31.50
CA LEU A 133 -30.03 38.12 -32.41
C LEU A 133 -30.82 38.86 -33.51
N PRO A 134 -30.91 38.25 -34.71
CA PRO A 134 -32.11 38.30 -35.54
C PRO A 134 -32.75 36.90 -35.73
N THR A 135 -33.99 36.92 -36.22
CA THR A 135 -35.00 35.84 -36.16
C THR A 135 -35.07 34.90 -37.38
N GLU A 136 -35.59 33.69 -37.15
CA GLU A 136 -36.34 32.80 -38.06
C GLU A 136 -35.74 32.35 -39.42
N ASN A 137 -35.59 31.03 -39.61
CA ASN A 137 -36.36 30.21 -40.57
C ASN A 137 -35.92 28.71 -40.60
N GLU A 138 -36.88 27.78 -40.62
CA GLU A 138 -36.77 26.37 -41.07
C GLU A 138 -36.85 26.30 -42.63
N PRO A 139 -36.71 25.16 -43.37
CA PRO A 139 -36.81 23.72 -43.02
C PRO A 139 -35.72 22.83 -43.75
N PRO A 140 -35.92 21.55 -44.16
CA PRO A 140 -36.21 20.31 -43.40
C PRO A 140 -35.25 19.09 -43.65
N HIS A 141 -35.23 18.16 -42.66
CA HIS A 141 -35.11 16.67 -42.68
C HIS A 141 -34.37 15.85 -43.80
N PRO A 142 -33.80 14.67 -43.45
CA PRO A 142 -34.57 13.41 -43.53
C PRO A 142 -34.45 12.45 -42.32
N LYS A 143 -35.38 11.48 -42.23
CA LYS A 143 -35.53 10.51 -41.12
C LYS A 143 -35.02 9.11 -41.54
N ILE A 144 -34.47 8.33 -40.60
CA ILE A 144 -34.37 6.86 -40.73
C ILE A 144 -34.83 6.19 -39.41
N LYS A 145 -35.71 5.17 -39.53
CA LYS A 145 -36.11 4.26 -38.45
C LYS A 145 -35.30 2.96 -38.55
N VAL A 146 -35.07 2.29 -37.43
CA VAL A 146 -34.63 0.88 -37.38
C VAL A 146 -35.65 0.06 -36.60
N THR A 147 -36.01 -1.10 -37.13
CA THR A 147 -36.93 -2.08 -36.54
C THR A 147 -36.27 -3.45 -36.49
N ALA A 148 -36.54 -4.23 -35.43
CA ALA A 148 -35.93 -5.55 -35.20
C ALA A 148 -36.83 -6.72 -35.61
N THR A 149 -36.23 -7.86 -35.98
CA THR A 149 -36.90 -9.18 -36.06
C THR A 149 -35.87 -10.33 -35.92
N PRO A 150 -36.18 -11.46 -35.25
CA PRO A 150 -35.24 -12.58 -35.01
C PRO A 150 -35.52 -13.84 -35.85
N ILE A 151 -34.56 -14.78 -35.96
CA ILE A 151 -34.74 -16.09 -36.63
C ILE A 151 -34.09 -17.24 -35.82
N ARG A 152 -34.66 -18.46 -35.95
CA ARG A 152 -34.39 -19.68 -35.15
C ARG A 152 -34.21 -20.90 -36.07
N ALA A 153 -33.20 -21.74 -35.78
CA ALA A 153 -33.01 -23.18 -36.09
C ALA A 153 -33.27 -23.79 -37.51
N GLY A 154 -32.39 -24.73 -37.95
CA GLY A 154 -32.70 -25.61 -39.10
C GLY A 154 -31.58 -26.52 -39.70
N SER A 155 -31.26 -27.64 -39.03
CA SER A 155 -30.88 -28.98 -39.57
C SER A 155 -29.90 -29.22 -40.77
N GLY A 156 -28.87 -30.04 -40.52
CA GLY A 156 -28.34 -31.11 -41.41
C GLY A 156 -27.29 -30.73 -42.49
N GLY A 157 -26.23 -31.51 -42.77
CA GLY A 157 -25.67 -32.69 -42.09
C GLY A 157 -24.74 -33.51 -43.01
N HIS A 158 -23.52 -33.87 -42.54
CA HIS A 158 -22.77 -35.08 -42.91
C HIS A 158 -21.43 -35.17 -42.13
N LEU A 159 -21.13 -36.38 -41.61
CA LEU A 159 -19.88 -36.85 -40.98
C LEU A 159 -19.23 -37.90 -41.93
N PRO A 160 -17.93 -38.30 -41.82
CA PRO A 160 -17.14 -38.65 -40.59
C PRO A 160 -15.73 -37.98 -40.52
N PHE A 161 -14.99 -37.97 -39.39
CA PHE A 161 -14.49 -39.11 -38.58
C PHE A 161 -14.14 -38.71 -37.11
N ASP A 162 -14.25 -39.70 -36.20
CA ASP A 162 -13.89 -39.74 -34.76
C ASP A 162 -12.37 -40.06 -34.57
N PRO A 163 -11.68 -40.05 -33.38
CA PRO A 163 -12.12 -40.00 -31.96
C PRO A 163 -11.29 -39.04 -31.02
N ILE A 164 -11.46 -38.83 -29.69
CA ILE A 164 -12.52 -39.11 -28.66
C ILE A 164 -12.42 -38.13 -27.43
N ASN A 165 -13.56 -37.58 -27.01
CA ASN A 165 -14.18 -37.40 -25.65
C ASN A 165 -13.34 -37.35 -24.34
N ASN A 166 -13.59 -36.53 -23.29
CA ASN A 166 -14.70 -35.62 -22.84
C ASN A 166 -16.12 -36.24 -22.74
N THR A 167 -16.87 -36.31 -21.63
CA THR A 167 -16.76 -35.80 -20.23
C THR A 167 -17.92 -36.35 -19.34
N VAL A 168 -17.80 -36.29 -18.00
CA VAL A 168 -18.88 -35.96 -16.98
C VAL A 168 -20.01 -37.00 -16.58
N VAL A 169 -20.22 -37.14 -15.24
CA VAL A 169 -21.25 -37.81 -14.35
C VAL A 169 -22.34 -38.78 -14.92
N ASP A 170 -22.80 -39.86 -14.23
CA ASP A 170 -23.52 -39.88 -12.93
C ASP A 170 -23.78 -41.31 -12.34
N VAL A 171 -23.74 -41.45 -11.00
CA VAL A 171 -24.70 -42.10 -10.06
C VAL A 171 -25.22 -43.59 -10.19
N PHE A 172 -25.32 -44.26 -9.01
CA PHE A 172 -26.08 -45.48 -8.59
C PHE A 172 -25.54 -46.94 -8.80
N TYR A 173 -25.06 -47.51 -7.67
CA TYR A 173 -25.34 -48.83 -7.06
C TYR A 173 -25.21 -50.20 -7.79
N ASN A 174 -24.64 -51.16 -7.05
CA ASN A 174 -24.85 -52.62 -7.08
C ASN A 174 -24.40 -53.46 -8.31
N ARG A 175 -23.33 -54.25 -8.12
CA ARG A 175 -23.41 -55.72 -7.87
C ARG A 175 -22.04 -56.41 -7.75
N THR A 176 -21.90 -57.29 -6.75
CA THR A 176 -20.88 -58.34 -6.69
C THR A 176 -21.21 -59.49 -7.66
N PRO A 177 -20.19 -60.19 -8.17
CA PRO A 177 -19.95 -61.59 -7.78
C PRO A 177 -18.44 -61.87 -7.57
N SER A 178 -17.94 -62.50 -6.49
CA SER A 178 -18.19 -63.86 -5.95
C SER A 178 -17.69 -65.03 -6.82
N PHE A 179 -16.48 -65.54 -6.55
CA PHE A 179 -16.15 -66.98 -6.33
C PHE A 179 -14.68 -67.14 -5.87
N LYS A 180 -14.44 -67.63 -4.64
CA LYS A 180 -13.98 -69.00 -4.27
C LYS A 180 -12.53 -69.37 -4.66
N GLY A 181 -11.68 -69.58 -3.64
CA GLY A 181 -10.36 -70.22 -3.74
C GLY A 181 -9.74 -70.42 -2.35
N ASN A 182 -9.61 -71.67 -1.90
CA ASN A 182 -9.52 -72.05 -0.48
C ASN A 182 -8.07 -72.09 0.11
N ALA A 183 -7.96 -71.69 1.39
CA ALA A 183 -7.13 -72.25 2.46
C ALA A 183 -5.56 -72.16 2.50
N ASN A 184 -5.08 -71.78 3.71
CA ASN A 184 -3.81 -72.10 4.38
C ASN A 184 -2.50 -71.52 3.76
N ALA A 185 -1.62 -70.78 4.45
CA ALA A 185 -1.28 -70.82 5.88
C ALA A 185 -0.48 -69.57 6.34
N VAL A 186 -0.60 -69.23 7.62
CA VAL A 186 0.39 -68.62 8.53
C VAL A 186 1.42 -67.63 7.93
N HIS A 187 1.18 -66.33 8.15
CA HIS A 187 2.13 -65.41 8.79
C HIS A 187 1.41 -64.08 9.09
N GLU A 188 1.37 -63.65 10.37
CA GLU A 188 0.82 -62.35 10.75
C GLU A 188 1.75 -61.22 10.31
N ASN A 189 1.46 -60.60 9.17
CA ASN A 189 2.04 -59.32 8.76
C ASN A 189 0.94 -58.27 8.73
N ARG A 190 0.91 -57.39 9.74
CA ARG A 190 0.10 -56.17 9.72
C ARG A 190 0.75 -55.18 8.72
N PRO A 191 0.08 -54.76 7.64
CA PRO A 191 0.59 -53.70 6.78
C PRO A 191 0.47 -52.34 7.50
N GLY A 192 1.33 -51.41 7.08
CA GLY A 192 1.63 -50.16 7.77
C GLY A 192 0.44 -49.35 8.27
N TYR A 193 0.57 -48.89 9.51
CA TYR A 193 0.01 -47.61 9.89
C TYR A 193 0.81 -46.53 9.15
N GLU A 194 0.28 -45.99 8.05
CA GLU A 194 0.61 -44.62 7.71
C GLU A 194 -0.11 -43.74 8.75
N THR A 195 0.62 -43.40 9.80
CA THR A 195 0.18 -42.35 10.71
C THR A 195 0.23 -41.03 9.97
N ASP A 196 -0.92 -40.61 9.45
CA ASP A 196 -1.23 -39.21 9.20
C ASP A 196 -1.10 -38.45 10.52
N LEU A 197 0.13 -38.03 10.84
CA LEU A 197 0.39 -37.07 11.89
C LEU A 197 -0.11 -35.72 11.39
N PRO A 198 -1.05 -35.06 12.08
CA PRO A 198 -1.49 -33.73 11.67
C PRO A 198 -0.31 -32.77 11.72
N ILE A 199 0.00 -32.13 10.60
CA ILE A 199 0.97 -31.03 10.53
C ILE A 199 0.33 -29.78 11.14
N THR A 200 0.19 -29.81 12.46
CA THR A 200 -0.18 -28.66 13.30
C THR A 200 1.01 -28.28 14.18
N SER A 201 2.15 -28.01 13.56
CA SER A 201 3.18 -27.18 14.19
C SER A 201 2.57 -25.81 14.47
N ALA A 202 2.41 -25.46 15.74
CA ALA A 202 1.91 -24.15 16.13
C ALA A 202 2.76 -23.06 15.45
N ARG A 203 2.11 -22.13 14.75
CA ARG A 203 2.80 -21.05 14.05
C ARG A 203 3.59 -20.20 15.03
N LYS A 204 4.87 -20.02 14.75
CA LYS A 204 5.70 -19.05 15.46
C LYS A 204 5.48 -17.64 14.89
N GLY A 205 5.81 -16.64 15.69
CA GLY A 205 5.76 -15.23 15.30
C GLY A 205 4.59 -14.43 15.88
N LEU A 206 4.44 -13.23 15.33
CA LEU A 206 3.53 -12.17 15.78
C LEU A 206 2.55 -11.85 14.64
N ALA A 207 1.66 -12.78 14.30
CA ALA A 207 0.64 -12.52 13.30
C ALA A 207 -0.28 -11.37 13.77
N PRO A 208 -0.54 -10.35 12.94
CA PRO A 208 -1.53 -9.32 13.26
C PRO A 208 -2.93 -9.94 13.24
N HIS A 209 -3.91 -9.39 13.94
CA HIS A 209 -5.24 -10.01 14.05
C HIS A 209 -6.06 -9.89 12.77
N ARG A 210 -6.77 -10.96 12.40
CA ARG A 210 -7.60 -10.99 11.19
C ARG A 210 -8.61 -9.83 11.19
N PRO A 211 -8.77 -9.08 10.09
CA PRO A 211 -9.80 -8.04 10.03
C PRO A 211 -11.19 -8.68 9.97
N GLU A 212 -12.13 -8.17 10.77
CA GLU A 212 -13.50 -8.71 10.81
C GLU A 212 -14.30 -8.37 9.56
N ILE A 213 -14.06 -7.17 9.01
CA ILE A 213 -14.68 -6.68 7.79
C ILE A 213 -13.58 -6.44 6.76
N PHE A 214 -13.63 -7.24 5.69
CA PHE A 214 -12.72 -7.14 4.55
C PHE A 214 -13.54 -7.36 3.27
N ILE A 215 -13.65 -6.33 2.43
CA ILE A 215 -14.59 -6.28 1.29
C ILE A 215 -13.92 -5.58 0.12
N GLY A 216 -14.01 -6.16 -1.09
CA GLY A 216 -13.70 -5.45 -2.34
C GLY A 216 -12.22 -5.24 -2.59
N ARG A 217 -11.38 -6.15 -2.07
CA ARG A 217 -9.91 -6.12 -2.10
C ARG A 217 -9.32 -7.37 -2.75
N GLU A 218 -10.14 -8.12 -3.48
CA GLU A 218 -9.77 -9.41 -4.06
C GLU A 218 -8.71 -9.23 -5.16
N GLN A 219 -8.83 -8.17 -5.97
CA GLN A 219 -7.83 -7.82 -6.98
C GLN A 219 -6.52 -7.33 -6.34
N ASP A 220 -6.60 -6.49 -5.30
CA ASP A 220 -5.44 -6.00 -4.55
C ASP A 220 -4.63 -7.17 -3.94
N ILE A 221 -5.31 -8.17 -3.36
CA ILE A 221 -4.67 -9.41 -2.88
C ILE A 221 -3.95 -10.13 -4.03
N GLN A 222 -4.61 -10.31 -5.17
CA GLN A 222 -4.04 -11.06 -6.29
C GLN A 222 -2.82 -10.36 -6.91
N ASP A 223 -2.82 -9.02 -6.96
CA ASP A 223 -1.65 -8.28 -7.47
C ASP A 223 -0.49 -8.31 -6.46
N VAL A 224 -0.77 -8.11 -5.17
CA VAL A 224 0.27 -8.22 -4.12
C VAL A 224 0.86 -9.64 -4.04
N LYS A 225 0.05 -10.69 -4.21
CA LYS A 225 0.50 -12.08 -4.33
C LYS A 225 1.49 -12.27 -5.46
N LYS A 226 1.20 -11.75 -6.66
CA LYS A 226 2.14 -11.84 -7.81
C LYS A 226 3.50 -11.28 -7.43
N HIS A 227 3.57 -10.10 -6.81
CA HIS A 227 4.83 -9.51 -6.36
C HIS A 227 5.56 -10.35 -5.28
N LEU A 228 4.82 -10.98 -4.35
CA LEU A 228 5.40 -11.83 -3.31
C LEU A 228 5.81 -13.23 -3.82
N PHE A 229 5.22 -13.71 -4.91
CA PHE A 229 5.46 -15.04 -5.49
C PHE A 229 6.37 -15.03 -6.72
N LEU A 230 6.69 -13.84 -7.27
CA LEU A 230 7.68 -13.65 -8.33
C LEU A 230 9.07 -14.04 -7.84
N CYS A 231 9.39 -15.32 -8.00
CA CYS A 231 10.75 -15.81 -7.92
C CYS A 231 11.55 -15.29 -9.13
N GLU A 232 12.80 -14.92 -8.89
CA GLU A 232 13.79 -14.54 -9.92
C GLU A 232 13.52 -13.23 -10.68
N SER A 233 13.86 -12.10 -10.05
CA SER A 233 14.37 -10.96 -10.83
C SER A 233 15.70 -11.36 -11.47
N ILE A 234 15.74 -11.41 -12.80
CA ILE A 234 16.96 -11.68 -13.61
C ILE A 234 18.09 -10.66 -13.28
N LEU A 235 17.73 -9.49 -12.74
CA LEU A 235 18.64 -8.42 -12.35
C LEU A 235 19.21 -8.57 -10.92
N ALA A 236 18.56 -9.37 -10.08
CA ALA A 236 18.93 -9.60 -8.69
C ALA A 236 18.56 -11.03 -8.24
N PRO A 237 19.21 -12.09 -8.79
CA PRO A 237 19.09 -13.41 -8.21
C PRO A 237 19.53 -13.34 -6.74
N HIS A 238 18.72 -13.90 -5.85
CA HIS A 238 18.86 -13.87 -4.38
C HIS A 238 18.44 -12.57 -3.66
N SER A 239 17.55 -11.73 -4.22
CA SER A 239 16.84 -10.70 -3.43
C SER A 239 15.56 -11.26 -2.79
N GLN A 240 15.33 -10.97 -1.50
CA GLN A 240 14.05 -11.20 -0.81
C GLN A 240 12.88 -10.52 -1.56
N ALA A 241 11.71 -11.17 -1.61
CA ALA A 241 10.51 -10.57 -2.18
C ALA A 241 10.05 -9.37 -1.33
N LEU A 242 9.88 -8.20 -1.94
CA LEU A 242 9.54 -6.95 -1.26
C LEU A 242 8.45 -6.19 -2.02
N ILE A 243 7.41 -5.77 -1.30
CA ILE A 243 6.37 -4.87 -1.80
C ILE A 243 5.99 -3.81 -0.77
N ILE A 244 5.83 -2.57 -1.24
CA ILE A 244 5.52 -1.39 -0.44
C ILE A 244 4.10 -0.94 -0.81
N LEU A 245 3.14 -1.18 0.08
CA LEU A 245 1.79 -0.63 -0.02
C LEU A 245 1.83 0.88 0.32
N ARG A 246 1.77 1.71 -0.71
CA ARG A 246 1.56 3.15 -0.60
C ARG A 246 0.07 3.45 -0.82
N GLY A 247 -0.49 4.43 -0.12
CA GLY A 247 -1.86 4.89 -0.38
C GLY A 247 -2.34 5.89 0.67
N TRP A 248 -3.49 6.50 0.43
CA TRP A 248 -4.05 7.53 1.31
C TRP A 248 -4.26 7.04 2.76
N PRO A 249 -4.24 7.94 3.75
CA PRO A 249 -4.67 7.63 5.11
C PRO A 249 -6.12 7.09 5.11
N GLY A 250 -6.40 6.05 5.91
CA GLY A 250 -7.73 5.41 5.95
C GLY A 250 -8.11 4.51 4.76
N VAL A 251 -7.25 4.36 3.74
CA VAL A 251 -7.53 3.54 2.54
C VAL A 251 -7.52 2.01 2.78
N GLY A 252 -7.04 1.56 3.94
CA GLY A 252 -7.02 0.14 4.32
C GLY A 252 -5.69 -0.62 4.09
N LYS A 253 -4.54 0.06 3.98
CA LYS A 253 -3.22 -0.59 3.78
C LYS A 253 -2.90 -1.64 4.84
N THR A 254 -3.01 -1.26 6.12
CA THR A 254 -2.78 -2.15 7.26
C THR A 254 -3.75 -3.33 7.23
N THR A 255 -5.01 -3.07 6.88
CA THR A 255 -6.06 -4.09 6.71
C THR A 255 -5.71 -5.09 5.60
N LEU A 256 -5.21 -4.64 4.45
CA LEU A 256 -4.76 -5.51 3.35
C LEU A 256 -3.53 -6.35 3.74
N ALA A 257 -2.48 -5.73 4.29
CA ALA A 257 -1.30 -6.45 4.75
C ALA A 257 -1.64 -7.49 5.84
N THR A 258 -2.59 -7.16 6.71
CA THR A 258 -3.09 -8.05 7.77
C THR A 258 -3.98 -9.16 7.22
N ALA A 259 -4.82 -8.90 6.23
CA ALA A 259 -5.62 -9.93 5.56
C ALA A 259 -4.73 -10.96 4.84
N LEU A 260 -3.65 -10.51 4.19
CA LEU A 260 -2.67 -11.38 3.54
C LEU A 260 -1.98 -12.34 4.53
N ALA A 261 -1.80 -11.98 5.81
CA ALA A 261 -1.26 -12.88 6.83
C ALA A 261 -2.13 -14.14 7.08
N TYR A 262 -3.41 -14.09 6.68
CA TYR A 262 -4.38 -15.19 6.80
C TYR A 262 -4.82 -15.74 5.44
N ASP A 263 -4.22 -15.29 4.35
CA ASP A 263 -4.49 -15.81 3.03
C ASP A 263 -3.84 -17.19 2.84
N GLU A 264 -4.58 -18.15 2.29
CA GLU A 264 -4.15 -19.53 2.20
C GLU A 264 -2.87 -19.72 1.35
N GLU A 265 -2.73 -19.00 0.24
CA GLU A 265 -1.55 -19.12 -0.63
C GLU A 265 -0.32 -18.47 0.01
N ILE A 266 -0.50 -17.32 0.68
CA ILE A 266 0.56 -16.67 1.47
C ILE A 266 1.03 -17.61 2.58
N MET A 267 0.08 -18.25 3.27
CA MET A 267 0.32 -19.23 4.33
C MET A 267 1.03 -20.50 3.84
N GLN A 268 0.79 -20.92 2.60
CA GLN A 268 1.51 -22.03 1.96
C GLN A 268 2.92 -21.63 1.49
N ARG A 269 3.12 -20.40 1.01
CA ARG A 269 4.44 -19.89 0.58
C ARG A 269 5.37 -19.61 1.77
N PHE A 270 4.82 -19.10 2.87
CA PHE A 270 5.55 -18.71 4.09
C PHE A 270 5.07 -19.50 5.33
N PRO A 271 5.27 -20.83 5.37
CA PRO A 271 4.73 -21.69 6.43
C PRO A 271 5.45 -21.54 7.77
N ASP A 272 6.64 -20.92 7.81
CA ASP A 272 7.45 -20.84 9.02
C ASP A 272 6.97 -19.71 9.98
N GLY A 273 6.06 -18.84 9.53
CA GLY A 273 5.34 -17.90 10.38
C GLY A 273 5.11 -16.52 9.78
N VAL A 274 4.55 -15.62 10.60
CA VAL A 274 4.33 -14.20 10.27
C VAL A 274 4.92 -13.33 11.39
N LEU A 275 5.66 -12.28 11.05
CA LEU A 275 6.14 -11.28 12.00
C LEU A 275 5.60 -9.90 11.63
N PHE A 276 4.86 -9.29 12.54
CA PHE A 276 4.32 -7.94 12.40
C PHE A 276 5.06 -6.93 13.28
N ILE A 277 5.23 -5.71 12.79
CA ILE A 277 5.50 -4.53 13.60
C ILE A 277 4.76 -3.32 13.01
N SER A 278 4.30 -2.39 13.86
CA SER A 278 3.84 -1.07 13.43
C SER A 278 4.80 0.00 13.96
N LEU A 279 5.43 0.77 13.06
CA LEU A 279 6.50 1.71 13.37
C LEU A 279 5.98 3.07 13.84
N GLY A 280 5.07 3.68 13.07
CA GLY A 280 4.65 5.05 13.28
C GLY A 280 5.80 6.07 13.13
N GLN A 281 5.59 7.29 13.64
CA GLN A 281 6.54 8.40 13.49
C GLN A 281 7.82 8.23 14.34
N LYS A 282 7.68 7.73 15.58
CA LYS A 282 8.75 7.63 16.59
C LYS A 282 8.80 6.21 17.20
N PRO A 283 9.15 5.17 16.42
CA PRO A 283 9.23 3.79 16.88
C PRO A 283 10.33 3.57 17.92
N ASP A 284 10.07 2.67 18.86
CA ASP A 284 11.12 1.96 19.60
C ASP A 284 11.58 0.75 18.78
N LEU A 285 12.60 1.00 17.94
CA LEU A 285 13.16 0.01 17.02
C LEU A 285 13.76 -1.20 17.75
N LEU A 286 14.40 -0.99 18.90
CA LEU A 286 15.04 -2.07 19.65
C LEU A 286 13.99 -2.99 20.28
N LYS A 287 12.97 -2.42 20.93
CA LYS A 287 11.85 -3.20 21.48
C LYS A 287 11.12 -4.00 20.39
N GLY A 288 10.94 -3.41 19.21
CA GLY A 288 10.36 -4.10 18.05
C GLY A 288 11.17 -5.31 17.59
N LEU A 289 12.49 -5.15 17.44
CA LEU A 289 13.38 -6.26 17.08
C LEU A 289 13.43 -7.32 18.20
N ILE A 290 13.40 -6.91 19.47
CA ILE A 290 13.34 -7.84 20.61
C ILE A 290 12.08 -8.70 20.54
N ALA A 291 10.90 -8.09 20.33
CA ALA A 291 9.65 -8.83 20.20
C ALA A 291 9.69 -9.85 19.04
N TRP A 292 10.31 -9.51 17.91
CA TRP A 292 10.52 -10.46 16.81
C TRP A 292 11.42 -11.63 17.20
N GLY A 293 12.53 -11.36 17.90
CA GLY A 293 13.45 -12.39 18.35
C GLY A 293 12.88 -13.30 19.44
N GLU A 294 12.06 -12.76 20.34
CA GLU A 294 11.32 -13.52 21.35
C GLU A 294 10.24 -14.42 20.70
N ALA A 295 9.48 -13.91 19.74
CA ALA A 295 8.43 -14.68 19.05
C ALA A 295 8.95 -15.79 18.11
N LEU A 296 10.26 -15.80 17.84
CA LEU A 296 10.99 -16.86 17.14
C LEU A 296 11.70 -17.84 18.11
N ASP A 297 11.56 -17.63 19.42
CA ASP A 297 12.28 -18.35 20.50
C ASP A 297 13.82 -18.22 20.42
N ILE A 298 14.37 -17.10 19.92
CA ILE A 298 15.83 -16.95 19.80
C ILE A 298 16.45 -16.80 21.20
N PRO A 299 17.43 -17.65 21.60
CA PRO A 299 17.97 -17.62 22.96
C PRO A 299 18.61 -16.27 23.33
N HIS A 300 18.26 -15.79 24.53
CA HIS A 300 18.79 -14.57 25.15
C HIS A 300 18.55 -13.27 24.36
N PHE A 301 17.56 -13.23 23.46
CA PHE A 301 17.33 -12.07 22.60
C PHE A 301 16.91 -10.81 23.38
N SER A 302 16.16 -10.97 24.47
CA SER A 302 15.77 -9.89 25.39
C SER A 302 16.93 -9.20 26.14
N ARG A 303 18.15 -9.73 26.04
CA ARG A 303 19.36 -9.12 26.61
C ARG A 303 20.10 -8.20 25.64
N ILE A 304 19.68 -8.14 24.37
CA ILE A 304 20.35 -7.33 23.35
C ILE A 304 20.08 -5.85 23.61
N GLN A 305 21.15 -5.04 23.60
CA GLN A 305 21.09 -3.60 23.88
C GLN A 305 21.31 -2.73 22.64
N SER A 306 21.54 -3.33 21.46
CA SER A 306 21.81 -2.58 20.23
C SER A 306 20.99 -3.06 19.03
N ILE A 307 20.46 -2.10 18.27
CA ILE A 307 19.70 -2.33 17.04
C ILE A 307 20.51 -3.13 15.99
N PRO A 308 21.81 -2.84 15.73
CA PRO A 308 22.60 -3.61 14.76
C PRO A 308 22.79 -5.07 15.15
N GLU A 309 23.00 -5.36 16.44
CA GLU A 309 23.13 -6.74 16.92
C GLU A 309 21.82 -7.51 16.79
N ALA A 310 20.68 -6.90 17.19
CA ALA A 310 19.37 -7.51 17.06
C ALA A 310 19.02 -7.82 15.60
N SER A 311 19.21 -6.84 14.70
CA SER A 311 18.98 -6.99 13.26
C SER A 311 19.89 -8.07 12.63
N TRP A 312 21.18 -8.12 13.00
CA TRP A 312 22.11 -9.14 12.54
C TRP A 312 21.75 -10.56 13.02
N ARG A 313 21.35 -10.71 14.30
CA ARG A 313 20.92 -12.01 14.86
C ARG A 313 19.61 -12.49 14.22
N LEU A 314 18.64 -11.60 13.99
CA LEU A 314 17.41 -11.91 13.24
C LEU A 314 17.73 -12.33 11.80
N THR A 315 18.58 -11.59 11.09
CA THR A 315 19.00 -11.90 9.72
C THR A 315 19.67 -13.28 9.64
N THR A 316 20.54 -13.60 10.60
CA THR A 316 21.22 -14.90 10.67
C THR A 316 20.25 -16.05 10.96
N HIS A 317 19.26 -15.83 11.82
CA HIS A 317 18.25 -16.84 12.16
C HIS A 317 17.28 -17.10 11.00
N LEU A 318 16.85 -16.03 10.31
CA LEU A 318 15.86 -16.08 9.23
C LEU A 318 16.45 -16.35 7.84
N GLN A 319 17.76 -16.61 7.73
CA GLN A 319 18.46 -16.73 6.44
C GLN A 319 17.91 -17.86 5.55
N ASN A 320 17.46 -18.96 6.13
CA ASN A 320 16.91 -20.12 5.41
C ASN A 320 15.43 -20.37 5.77
N SER A 321 14.75 -19.36 6.30
CA SER A 321 13.36 -19.44 6.72
C SER A 321 12.41 -18.85 5.67
N ARG A 322 11.16 -19.28 5.72
CA ARG A 322 10.04 -18.83 4.89
C ARG A 322 9.01 -18.11 5.75
N VAL A 323 9.37 -16.92 6.19
CA VAL A 323 8.56 -16.07 7.08
C VAL A 323 8.01 -14.89 6.30
N PHE A 324 6.74 -14.54 6.55
CA PHE A 324 6.12 -13.33 6.02
C PHE A 324 6.32 -12.17 7.00
N LEU A 325 6.99 -11.11 6.56
CA LEU A 325 7.35 -9.94 7.36
C LEU A 325 6.42 -8.77 7.02
N ILE A 326 5.81 -8.15 8.02
CA ILE A 326 4.89 -7.03 7.87
C ILE A 326 5.44 -5.83 8.66
N ILE A 327 5.85 -4.78 7.95
CA ILE A 327 6.36 -3.54 8.52
C ILE A 327 5.34 -2.41 8.26
N ASP A 328 4.47 -2.17 9.22
CA ASP A 328 3.32 -1.29 9.11
C ASP A 328 3.60 0.16 9.56
N ASP A 329 2.87 1.10 8.96
CA ASP A 329 2.92 2.56 9.16
C ASP A 329 4.36 3.10 9.19
N ALA A 330 5.12 2.84 8.12
CA ALA A 330 6.46 3.40 7.95
C ALA A 330 6.41 4.88 7.56
N TRP A 331 7.05 5.75 8.36
CA TRP A 331 7.20 7.19 8.10
C TRP A 331 8.59 7.56 7.57
N ASN A 332 9.64 6.93 8.09
CA ASN A 332 11.04 7.21 7.75
C ASN A 332 11.72 5.92 7.25
N PRO A 333 12.35 5.90 6.05
CA PRO A 333 13.08 4.73 5.56
C PRO A 333 14.15 4.20 6.52
N VAL A 334 14.80 5.09 7.29
CA VAL A 334 15.83 4.71 8.29
C VAL A 334 15.25 3.82 9.40
N HIS A 335 13.96 3.93 9.70
CA HIS A 335 13.29 3.10 10.71
C HIS A 335 12.92 1.71 10.17
N VAL A 336 12.87 1.55 8.85
CA VAL A 336 12.56 0.29 8.17
C VAL A 336 13.80 -0.60 8.04
N GLU A 337 14.97 0.00 7.80
CA GLU A 337 16.20 -0.75 7.50
C GLU A 337 16.56 -1.85 8.52
N PRO A 338 16.45 -1.65 9.86
CA PRO A 338 16.75 -2.71 10.81
C PRO A 338 15.83 -3.94 10.73
N PHE A 339 14.64 -3.79 10.15
CA PHE A 339 13.63 -4.83 9.99
C PHE A 339 13.64 -5.51 8.62
N LYS A 340 14.50 -5.06 7.68
CA LYS A 340 14.75 -5.74 6.40
C LYS A 340 15.68 -6.93 6.60
N VAL A 341 15.21 -7.88 7.39
CA VAL A 341 15.87 -9.14 7.76
C VAL A 341 15.31 -10.31 6.95
N GLY A 342 15.98 -11.46 6.99
CA GLY A 342 15.50 -12.70 6.37
C GLY A 342 16.12 -13.02 5.02
N GLY A 343 15.98 -14.28 4.63
CA GLY A 343 16.54 -14.83 3.40
C GLY A 343 15.72 -14.55 2.13
N THR A 344 16.15 -15.20 1.05
CA THR A 344 15.52 -15.17 -0.28
C THR A 344 14.07 -15.64 -0.30
N ASP A 345 13.72 -16.55 0.61
CA ASP A 345 12.41 -17.19 0.68
C ASP A 345 11.48 -16.61 1.75
N CYS A 346 11.92 -15.55 2.43
CA CYS A 346 11.03 -14.65 3.15
C CYS A 346 10.36 -13.67 2.18
N GLY A 347 9.20 -13.14 2.57
CA GLY A 347 8.48 -12.10 1.84
C GLY A 347 8.17 -10.94 2.75
N THR A 348 8.47 -9.71 2.32
CA THR A 348 8.29 -8.50 3.11
C THR A 348 7.23 -7.59 2.48
N ILE A 349 6.22 -7.22 3.27
CA ILE A 349 5.26 -6.18 2.94
C ILE A 349 5.45 -4.98 3.86
N ILE A 350 5.46 -3.77 3.30
CA ILE A 350 5.69 -2.53 4.04
C ILE A 350 4.53 -1.58 3.75
N THR A 351 3.91 -0.98 4.77
CA THR A 351 2.84 0.01 4.54
C THR A 351 3.36 1.43 4.79
N THR A 352 3.00 2.38 3.93
CA THR A 352 3.33 3.80 4.11
C THR A 352 2.28 4.72 3.49
N ARG A 353 2.23 5.96 3.97
CA ARG A 353 1.31 7.01 3.48
C ARG A 353 1.93 7.82 2.36
N SER A 354 3.24 8.06 2.39
CA SER A 354 3.92 9.01 1.50
C SER A 354 4.71 8.33 0.38
N LEU A 355 4.73 8.95 -0.81
CA LEU A 355 5.58 8.48 -1.91
C LEU A 355 7.07 8.62 -1.57
N LYS A 356 7.45 9.70 -0.89
CA LYS A 356 8.83 10.00 -0.46
C LYS A 356 9.39 8.91 0.45
N THR A 357 8.57 8.36 1.34
CA THR A 357 8.96 7.26 2.22
C THR A 357 9.08 5.97 1.40
N ALA A 358 8.12 5.67 0.51
CA ALA A 358 8.19 4.49 -0.35
C ALA A 358 9.45 4.48 -1.23
N THR A 359 9.73 5.57 -1.96
CA THR A 359 10.91 5.69 -2.84
C THR A 359 12.23 5.77 -2.08
N GLY A 360 12.19 6.19 -0.81
CA GLY A 360 13.34 6.14 0.08
C GLY A 360 13.63 4.75 0.66
N ILE A 361 12.64 3.85 0.69
CA ILE A 361 12.80 2.45 1.11
C ILE A 361 13.26 1.57 -0.07
N SER A 362 12.68 1.78 -1.25
CA SER A 362 13.12 1.15 -2.49
C SER A 362 13.03 2.10 -3.69
N PRO A 363 14.08 2.21 -4.52
CA PRO A 363 14.04 2.99 -5.76
C PRO A 363 13.28 2.28 -6.90
N LEU A 364 12.88 1.01 -6.70
CA LEU A 364 12.22 0.19 -7.71
C LEU A 364 10.72 0.47 -7.72
N SER A 365 10.22 1.11 -8.77
CA SER A 365 8.80 1.48 -8.90
C SER A 365 7.86 0.26 -8.92
N GLU A 366 8.34 -0.86 -9.45
CA GLU A 366 7.63 -2.15 -9.49
C GLU A 366 7.47 -2.80 -8.09
N GLN A 367 8.18 -2.30 -7.07
CA GLN A 367 7.96 -2.70 -5.68
C GLN A 367 6.99 -1.76 -4.95
N ILE A 368 6.50 -0.68 -5.56
CA ILE A 368 5.61 0.30 -4.92
C ILE A 368 4.19 0.12 -5.47
N TYR A 369 3.33 -0.54 -4.69
CA TYR A 369 1.92 -0.73 -5.03
C TYR A 369 1.09 0.42 -4.48
N ALA A 370 0.40 1.15 -5.37
CA ALA A 370 -0.51 2.23 -5.00
C ALA A 370 -1.90 1.66 -4.71
N LEU A 371 -2.21 1.44 -3.44
CA LEU A 371 -3.53 1.00 -2.98
C LEU A 371 -4.54 2.14 -3.09
N ASP A 372 -5.52 1.96 -3.98
CA ASP A 372 -6.56 2.95 -4.29
C ASP A 372 -7.78 2.81 -3.34
N VAL A 373 -8.70 3.77 -3.40
CA VAL A 373 -9.99 3.76 -2.68
C VAL A 373 -10.87 2.57 -3.10
N LEU A 374 -11.92 2.28 -2.35
CA LEU A 374 -12.85 1.21 -2.73
C LEU A 374 -13.63 1.59 -4.01
N SER A 375 -13.99 0.58 -4.79
CA SER A 375 -14.98 0.76 -5.86
C SER A 375 -16.34 1.21 -5.29
N PRO A 376 -17.21 1.87 -6.06
CA PRO A 376 -18.54 2.28 -5.58
C PRO A 376 -19.34 1.09 -5.03
N LEU A 377 -19.30 -0.06 -5.73
CA LEU A 377 -19.99 -1.28 -5.33
C LEU A 377 -19.40 -1.92 -4.07
N ALA A 378 -18.08 -1.88 -3.87
CA ALA A 378 -17.46 -2.34 -2.63
C ALA A 378 -17.77 -1.40 -1.46
N SER A 379 -17.84 -0.09 -1.71
CA SER A 379 -18.18 0.94 -0.72
C SER A 379 -19.62 0.80 -0.23
N LEU A 380 -20.58 0.58 -1.14
CA LEU A 380 -21.97 0.29 -0.80
C LEU A 380 -22.12 -1.02 -0.01
N LYS A 381 -21.40 -2.08 -0.38
CA LYS A 381 -21.35 -3.33 0.40
C LYS A 381 -20.78 -3.12 1.81
N LEU A 382 -19.78 -2.24 1.96
CA LEU A 382 -19.23 -1.88 3.26
C LEU A 382 -20.24 -1.11 4.11
N MET A 383 -20.94 -0.12 3.54
CA MET A 383 -22.04 0.59 4.22
C MET A 383 -23.15 -0.37 4.64
N GLN A 384 -23.61 -1.25 3.76
CA GLN A 384 -24.64 -2.26 4.07
C GLN A 384 -24.23 -3.21 5.20
N LYS A 385 -22.93 -3.49 5.35
CA LYS A 385 -22.40 -4.35 6.43
C LYS A 385 -22.33 -3.63 7.78
N ILE A 386 -22.23 -2.31 7.79
CA ILE A 386 -21.97 -1.48 8.98
C ILE A 386 -23.24 -0.78 9.49
N ALA A 387 -24.04 -0.26 8.56
CA ALA A 387 -25.29 0.45 8.80
C ALA A 387 -26.44 -0.21 8.00
N PRO A 388 -26.78 -1.47 8.31
CA PRO A 388 -27.74 -2.25 7.53
C PRO A 388 -29.14 -1.64 7.50
N GLN A 389 -29.60 -1.02 8.60
CA GLN A 389 -30.93 -0.40 8.65
C GLN A 389 -30.95 0.87 7.81
N VAL A 390 -29.99 1.79 8.06
CA VAL A 390 -29.87 3.04 7.29
C VAL A 390 -29.70 2.78 5.79
N THR A 391 -28.88 1.80 5.40
CA THR A 391 -28.64 1.50 3.97
C THR A 391 -29.89 0.91 3.29
N ALA A 392 -30.79 0.27 4.03
CA ALA A 392 -32.04 -0.26 3.51
C ALA A 392 -33.12 0.84 3.35
N GLU A 393 -33.17 1.80 4.27
CA GLU A 393 -34.17 2.87 4.29
C GLU A 393 -33.79 4.09 3.44
N HIS A 394 -32.50 4.42 3.35
CA HIS A 394 -31.96 5.60 2.66
C HIS A 394 -30.96 5.25 1.54
N PRO A 395 -31.31 4.39 0.57
CA PRO A 395 -30.35 3.86 -0.40
C PRO A 395 -29.77 4.91 -1.36
N GLN A 396 -30.51 5.99 -1.67
CA GLN A 396 -30.05 7.05 -2.56
C GLN A 396 -29.08 7.99 -1.84
N GLU A 397 -29.44 8.39 -0.62
CA GLU A 397 -28.64 9.28 0.22
C GLU A 397 -27.32 8.62 0.64
N ILE A 398 -27.33 7.30 0.89
CA ILE A 398 -26.10 6.53 1.14
C ILE A 398 -25.24 6.41 -0.13
N GLN A 399 -25.83 6.27 -1.33
CA GLN A 399 -25.06 6.28 -2.58
C GLN A 399 -24.35 7.63 -2.80
N ASP A 400 -25.05 8.75 -2.58
CA ASP A 400 -24.46 10.08 -2.68
C ASP A 400 -23.39 10.32 -1.59
N LEU A 401 -23.64 9.85 -0.37
CA LEU A 401 -22.67 9.95 0.73
C LEU A 401 -21.38 9.17 0.43
N VAL A 402 -21.49 7.96 -0.12
CA VAL A 402 -20.34 7.09 -0.47
C VAL A 402 -19.32 7.80 -1.37
N GLU A 403 -19.80 8.51 -2.40
CA GLU A 403 -18.94 9.28 -3.31
C GLU A 403 -18.38 10.53 -2.61
N LYS A 404 -19.21 11.26 -1.85
CA LYS A 404 -18.76 12.47 -1.11
C LYS A 404 -17.68 12.15 -0.08
N VAL A 405 -17.81 11.04 0.67
CA VAL A 405 -16.77 10.57 1.62
C VAL A 405 -15.53 9.97 0.96
N GLY A 406 -15.39 10.08 -0.36
CA GLY A 406 -14.20 9.69 -1.12
C GLY A 406 -13.95 8.18 -1.16
N ARG A 407 -14.96 7.35 -0.84
CA ARG A 407 -14.88 5.87 -0.86
C ARG A 407 -13.74 5.28 -0.02
N LEU A 408 -13.31 6.00 1.02
CA LEU A 408 -12.27 5.55 1.96
C LEU A 408 -12.90 4.61 3.01
N PRO A 409 -12.40 3.37 3.20
CA PRO A 409 -12.93 2.43 4.19
C PRO A 409 -13.14 3.00 5.59
N LEU A 410 -12.17 3.77 6.11
CA LEU A 410 -12.31 4.40 7.43
C LEU A 410 -13.43 5.46 7.45
N ALA A 411 -13.57 6.26 6.40
CA ALA A 411 -14.60 7.29 6.31
C ALA A 411 -16.00 6.64 6.30
N LEU A 412 -16.15 5.57 5.52
CA LEU A 412 -17.37 4.76 5.46
C LEU A 412 -17.67 4.06 6.80
N GLN A 413 -16.66 3.55 7.50
CA GLN A 413 -16.82 2.96 8.83
C GLN A 413 -17.32 3.97 9.86
N VAL A 414 -16.73 5.16 9.89
CA VAL A 414 -17.12 6.23 10.82
C VAL A 414 -18.52 6.74 10.48
N ALA A 415 -18.77 7.12 9.21
CA ALA A 415 -20.07 7.62 8.77
C ALA A 415 -21.19 6.59 9.00
N GLY A 416 -20.98 5.32 8.63
CA GLY A 416 -21.95 4.26 8.83
C GLY A 416 -22.31 4.04 10.31
N ARG A 417 -21.31 3.98 11.21
CA ARG A 417 -21.57 3.82 12.65
C ARG A 417 -22.34 5.00 13.23
N LEU A 418 -21.97 6.24 12.88
CA LEU A 418 -22.71 7.44 13.30
C LEU A 418 -24.17 7.39 12.84
N LEU A 419 -24.42 7.06 11.57
CA LEU A 419 -25.76 7.03 11.00
C LEU A 419 -26.63 5.93 11.63
N GLU A 420 -26.10 4.72 11.83
CA GLU A 420 -26.83 3.63 12.49
C GLU A 420 -27.13 3.97 13.96
N ALA A 421 -26.23 4.69 14.64
CA ALA A 421 -26.44 5.18 16.01
C ALA A 421 -27.54 6.26 16.09
N GLU A 422 -27.56 7.24 15.18
CA GLU A 422 -28.63 8.24 15.09
C GLU A 422 -29.99 7.59 14.75
N HIS A 423 -30.00 6.66 13.79
CA HIS A 423 -31.19 5.89 13.42
C HIS A 423 -31.75 5.11 14.62
N ALA A 424 -30.90 4.44 15.38
CA ALA A 424 -31.29 3.71 16.60
C ALA A 424 -31.86 4.61 17.71
N MET A 425 -31.58 5.92 17.69
CA MET A 425 -32.18 6.91 18.60
C MET A 425 -33.46 7.54 18.04
N GLY A 426 -33.83 7.25 16.77
CA GLY A 426 -34.95 7.88 16.08
C GLY A 426 -34.68 9.32 15.65
N PHE A 427 -33.41 9.68 15.46
CA PHE A 427 -32.98 11.01 15.05
C PHE A 427 -32.84 11.15 13.53
N GLY A 428 -32.64 12.38 13.05
CA GLY A 428 -32.67 12.75 11.63
C GLY A 428 -31.46 12.23 10.85
N VAL A 429 -31.52 10.98 10.37
CA VAL A 429 -30.49 10.37 9.50
C VAL A 429 -30.17 11.28 8.30
N THR A 430 -31.21 11.79 7.62
CA THR A 430 -31.06 12.71 6.48
C THR A 430 -30.41 14.04 6.87
N ASP A 431 -30.69 14.55 8.07
CA ASP A 431 -30.07 15.77 8.59
C ASP A 431 -28.58 15.54 8.87
N LEU A 432 -28.21 14.42 9.53
CA LEU A 432 -26.80 14.07 9.74
C LEU A 432 -26.06 13.88 8.40
N ILE A 433 -26.69 13.27 7.39
CA ILE A 433 -26.11 13.15 6.04
C ILE A 433 -25.84 14.56 5.48
N ALA A 434 -26.79 15.49 5.56
CA ALA A 434 -26.59 16.87 5.10
C ALA A 434 -25.47 17.60 5.87
N GLU A 435 -25.42 17.45 7.20
CA GLU A 435 -24.37 18.04 8.05
C GLU A 435 -22.96 17.49 7.74
N ILE A 436 -22.82 16.19 7.46
CA ILE A 436 -21.55 15.59 7.05
C ILE A 436 -21.06 16.21 5.73
N GLN A 437 -21.97 16.39 4.78
CA GLN A 437 -21.67 16.96 3.46
C GLN A 437 -21.27 18.44 3.55
N GLU A 438 -21.97 19.23 4.37
CA GLU A 438 -21.63 20.63 4.61
C GLU A 438 -20.32 20.78 5.40
N GLY A 439 -20.09 19.94 6.41
CA GLY A 439 -18.85 19.91 7.18
C GLY A 439 -17.62 19.61 6.32
N GLN A 440 -17.77 18.75 5.30
CA GLN A 440 -16.74 18.53 4.28
C GLN A 440 -16.45 19.81 3.48
N ARG A 441 -17.49 20.45 2.92
CA ARG A 441 -17.35 21.67 2.10
C ARG A 441 -16.58 22.76 2.84
N LEU A 442 -16.96 23.02 4.09
CA LEU A 442 -16.32 24.01 4.96
C LEU A 442 -14.85 23.68 5.30
N LEU A 443 -14.47 22.40 5.30
CA LEU A 443 -13.09 21.97 5.54
C LEU A 443 -12.22 21.96 4.28
N GLU A 444 -12.81 21.73 3.11
CA GLU A 444 -12.15 21.95 1.82
C GLU A 444 -11.85 23.44 1.62
N GLU A 445 -12.81 24.32 1.92
CA GLU A 445 -12.62 25.79 1.93
C GLU A 445 -11.50 26.22 2.90
N LYS A 446 -11.46 25.67 4.13
CA LYS A 446 -10.40 25.98 5.12
C LYS A 446 -9.04 25.37 4.77
N ALA A 447 -8.99 24.22 4.10
CA ALA A 447 -7.75 23.60 3.66
C ALA A 447 -7.04 24.45 2.61
N MET A 448 -7.78 25.11 1.71
CA MET A 448 -7.22 26.10 0.77
C MET A 448 -6.57 27.31 1.46
N VAL A 449 -6.91 27.59 2.72
CA VAL A 449 -6.38 28.71 3.53
C VAL A 449 -5.27 28.26 4.50
N GLY A 450 -4.93 26.95 4.54
CA GLY A 450 -3.78 26.43 5.29
C GLY A 450 -3.94 26.41 6.82
N GLN A 451 -5.17 26.38 7.34
CA GLN A 451 -5.45 26.56 8.78
C GLN A 451 -5.80 25.27 9.54
N ASN A 452 -5.25 24.09 9.19
CA ASN A 452 -5.66 22.86 9.87
C ASN A 452 -4.59 21.75 9.92
N LEU A 453 -4.08 21.46 11.13
CA LEU A 453 -3.09 20.41 11.41
C LEU A 453 -3.52 19.01 10.94
N LEU A 454 -4.82 18.70 11.00
CA LEU A 454 -5.35 17.43 10.50
C LEU A 454 -5.38 17.35 8.97
N ALA A 455 -5.50 18.48 8.26
CA ALA A 455 -5.57 18.49 6.80
C ALA A 455 -4.22 18.24 6.11
N GLU A 456 -3.10 18.41 6.83
CA GLU A 456 -1.77 18.04 6.34
C GLU A 456 -1.52 16.52 6.38
N GLU A 457 -2.19 15.79 7.29
CA GLU A 457 -1.93 14.37 7.55
C GLU A 457 -3.10 13.42 7.17
N THR A 458 -4.28 13.95 6.80
CA THR A 458 -5.43 13.18 6.28
C THR A 458 -6.29 13.99 5.31
N SER A 459 -7.18 13.32 4.57
CA SER A 459 -8.18 13.98 3.71
C SER A 459 -9.11 14.91 4.53
N PRO A 460 -9.46 16.12 4.03
CA PRO A 460 -10.43 17.01 4.66
C PRO A 460 -11.73 16.33 5.04
N THR A 461 -12.25 15.42 4.21
CA THR A 461 -13.48 14.68 4.47
C THR A 461 -13.36 13.71 5.64
N VAL A 462 -12.19 13.07 5.80
CA VAL A 462 -11.91 12.22 6.97
C VAL A 462 -11.80 13.10 8.21
N ALA A 463 -11.11 14.24 8.14
CA ALA A 463 -11.05 15.19 9.26
C ALA A 463 -12.45 15.69 9.67
N ALA A 464 -13.33 15.98 8.70
CA ALA A 464 -14.71 16.40 8.94
C ALA A 464 -15.50 15.35 9.72
N LEU A 465 -15.51 14.11 9.23
CA LEU A 465 -16.18 12.98 9.87
C LEU A 465 -15.63 12.71 11.27
N LEU A 466 -14.31 12.74 11.43
CA LEU A 466 -13.65 12.50 12.70
C LEU A 466 -13.96 13.59 13.75
N ILE A 467 -14.04 14.86 13.35
CA ILE A 467 -14.48 15.96 14.24
C ILE A 467 -15.97 15.80 14.55
N LYS A 468 -16.83 15.52 13.57
CA LYS A 468 -18.27 15.30 13.78
C LYS A 468 -18.55 14.10 14.71
N SER A 469 -17.68 13.08 14.70
CA SER A 469 -17.72 11.93 15.62
C SER A 469 -17.45 12.27 17.09
N LEU A 470 -16.97 13.49 17.37
CA LEU A 470 -16.76 13.97 18.74
C LEU A 470 -17.90 14.90 19.19
N ASN A 471 -18.69 15.41 18.25
CA ASN A 471 -19.86 16.22 18.59
C ASN A 471 -20.90 15.34 19.31
N HIS A 472 -21.61 15.95 20.26
CA HIS A 472 -22.63 15.28 21.09
C HIS A 472 -22.08 14.15 21.98
N LEU A 473 -20.76 13.99 22.11
CA LEU A 473 -20.16 13.29 23.25
C LEU A 473 -20.11 14.23 24.46
N ASP A 474 -20.36 13.68 25.65
CA ASP A 474 -20.08 14.39 26.90
C ASP A 474 -18.59 14.75 26.97
N LYS A 475 -18.27 15.94 27.51
CA LYS A 475 -16.89 16.39 27.71
C LYS A 475 -16.02 15.32 28.40
N SER A 476 -16.60 14.67 29.41
CA SER A 476 -16.04 13.52 30.14
C SER A 476 -15.58 12.34 29.23
N VAL A 477 -16.28 12.07 28.12
CA VAL A 477 -15.90 11.04 27.15
C VAL A 477 -14.84 11.56 26.17
N CYS A 478 -14.96 12.81 25.72
CA CYS A 478 -13.95 13.47 24.88
C CYS A 478 -12.57 13.52 25.56
N ASP A 479 -12.53 13.88 26.84
CA ASP A 479 -11.29 13.96 27.64
C ASP A 479 -10.61 12.60 27.73
N ARG A 480 -11.40 11.54 27.91
CA ARG A 480 -10.92 10.15 27.97
C ARG A 480 -10.42 9.63 26.62
N TYR A 481 -11.08 10.01 25.54
CA TYR A 481 -10.61 9.73 24.18
C TYR A 481 -9.29 10.44 23.88
N ALA A 482 -9.21 11.74 24.17
CA ALA A 482 -7.99 12.53 24.01
C ALA A 482 -6.83 11.95 24.83
N TYR A 483 -7.08 11.62 26.10
CA TYR A 483 -6.10 10.99 26.98
C TYR A 483 -5.63 9.62 26.45
N LEU A 484 -6.55 8.79 25.93
CA LEU A 484 -6.22 7.49 25.33
C LEU A 484 -5.21 7.63 24.18
N GLY A 485 -5.25 8.74 23.44
CA GLY A 485 -4.24 9.07 22.43
C GLY A 485 -2.83 9.14 23.02
N THR A 486 -2.65 9.69 24.21
CA THR A 486 -1.33 9.88 24.84
C THR A 486 -0.66 8.56 25.26
N CYS A 487 -1.46 7.59 25.72
CA CYS A 487 -0.99 6.31 26.26
C CYS A 487 -1.20 5.13 25.31
N ALA A 488 -1.69 5.36 24.09
CA ALA A 488 -1.95 4.31 23.11
C ALA A 488 -0.68 3.47 22.80
N PRO A 489 -0.73 2.13 22.94
CA PRO A 489 0.36 1.26 22.53
C PRO A 489 0.50 1.25 20.99
N SER A 490 1.56 0.62 20.49
CA SER A 490 1.73 0.33 19.06
C SER A 490 1.77 -1.18 18.84
N PRO A 491 0.80 -1.79 18.13
CA PRO A 491 -0.43 -1.19 17.61
C PRO A 491 -1.39 -0.74 18.72
N ALA A 492 -2.28 0.21 18.43
CA ALA A 492 -3.20 0.80 19.41
C ALA A 492 -4.38 -0.15 19.71
N ARG A 493 -4.13 -1.08 20.63
CA ARG A 493 -5.10 -2.06 21.15
C ARG A 493 -5.18 -1.98 22.67
N PHE A 494 -6.37 -2.23 23.20
CA PHE A 494 -6.72 -2.03 24.60
C PHE A 494 -7.59 -3.18 25.08
N ASP A 495 -7.16 -3.94 26.08
CA ASP A 495 -8.09 -4.80 26.82
C ASP A 495 -8.94 -3.96 27.80
N LEU A 496 -9.97 -4.59 28.38
CA LEU A 496 -10.86 -3.91 29.32
C LEU A 496 -10.13 -3.42 30.58
N GLN A 497 -9.07 -4.10 31.02
CA GLN A 497 -8.32 -3.76 32.23
C GLN A 497 -7.44 -2.53 31.99
N PHE A 498 -6.74 -2.47 30.86
CA PHE A 498 -6.00 -1.28 30.43
C PHE A 498 -6.89 -0.03 30.42
N LEU A 499 -8.13 -0.13 29.92
CA LEU A 499 -9.07 0.99 29.87
C LEU A 499 -9.58 1.39 31.27
N LYS A 500 -9.78 0.43 32.18
CA LYS A 500 -10.08 0.71 33.61
C LYS A 500 -8.96 1.49 34.26
N ASP A 501 -7.72 1.01 34.13
CA ASP A 501 -6.56 1.57 34.80
C ASP A 501 -6.19 2.95 34.21
N THR A 502 -6.26 3.09 32.88
CA THR A 502 -6.00 4.34 32.16
C THR A 502 -7.00 5.43 32.53
N TRP A 503 -8.30 5.12 32.60
CA TRP A 503 -9.33 6.13 32.91
C TRP A 503 -9.68 6.21 34.40
N GLN A 504 -9.08 5.37 35.23
CA GLN A 504 -9.33 5.24 36.67
C GLN A 504 -10.83 5.05 36.97
N MET A 505 -11.45 4.05 36.31
CA MET A 505 -12.88 3.76 36.40
C MET A 505 -13.19 2.30 36.74
N ASP A 506 -14.13 2.08 37.65
CA ASP A 506 -14.65 0.76 37.99
C ASP A 506 -15.36 0.08 36.80
N ASP A 507 -16.19 0.84 36.06
CA ASP A 507 -16.85 0.41 34.82
C ASP A 507 -16.63 1.41 33.67
N PRO A 508 -15.73 1.10 32.72
CA PRO A 508 -15.49 1.93 31.54
C PRO A 508 -16.49 1.65 30.42
N LYS A 509 -17.35 0.62 30.53
CA LYS A 509 -18.25 0.18 29.43
C LYS A 509 -19.14 1.29 28.85
N PRO A 510 -19.69 2.25 29.62
CA PRO A 510 -20.46 3.35 29.04
C PRO A 510 -19.62 4.25 28.12
N VAL A 511 -18.37 4.54 28.52
CA VAL A 511 -17.41 5.32 27.74
C VAL A 511 -17.00 4.56 26.48
N ILE A 512 -16.65 3.27 26.63
CA ILE A 512 -16.31 2.38 25.52
C ILE A 512 -17.45 2.34 24.49
N LYS A 513 -18.68 2.12 24.96
CA LYS A 513 -19.86 2.08 24.09
C LYS A 513 -20.02 3.39 23.32
N ALA A 514 -19.97 4.54 23.99
CA ALA A 514 -20.10 5.85 23.35
C ALA A 514 -19.03 6.11 22.25
N LEU A 515 -17.82 5.55 22.40
CA LEU A 515 -16.75 5.62 21.41
C LEU A 515 -16.92 4.59 20.26
N VAL A 516 -17.38 3.37 20.56
CA VAL A 516 -17.64 2.31 19.56
C VAL A 516 -18.83 2.67 18.67
N ASP A 517 -19.91 3.19 19.27
CA ASP A 517 -21.12 3.63 18.56
C ASP A 517 -20.81 4.78 17.59
N ARG A 518 -19.75 5.56 17.83
CA ARG A 518 -19.27 6.64 16.93
C ARG A 518 -18.06 6.27 16.06
N GLY A 519 -17.64 5.00 16.04
CA GLY A 519 -16.52 4.53 15.24
C GLY A 519 -15.14 5.06 15.65
N LEU A 520 -15.02 5.62 16.87
CA LEU A 520 -13.75 6.05 17.47
C LEU A 520 -12.97 4.88 18.10
N LEU A 521 -13.66 3.76 18.37
CA LEU A 521 -13.08 2.46 18.73
C LEU A 521 -13.77 1.33 17.94
N GLU A 522 -13.02 0.27 17.67
CA GLU A 522 -13.51 -0.98 17.10
C GLU A 522 -13.35 -2.10 18.14
N TYR A 523 -14.37 -2.92 18.37
CA TYR A 523 -14.25 -4.10 19.25
C TYR A 523 -13.85 -5.33 18.43
N VAL A 524 -12.96 -6.16 18.97
CA VAL A 524 -12.45 -7.40 18.35
C VAL A 524 -12.86 -8.60 19.22
N PRO A 525 -14.11 -9.11 19.10
CA PRO A 525 -14.66 -10.22 19.88
C PRO A 525 -13.74 -11.42 20.13
N ASP A 526 -12.99 -11.89 19.13
CA ASP A 526 -12.12 -13.08 19.25
C ASP A 526 -11.07 -12.97 20.37
N GLN A 527 -10.74 -11.75 20.80
CA GLN A 527 -9.71 -11.47 21.80
C GLN A 527 -10.17 -10.55 22.93
N GLN A 528 -11.41 -10.08 22.88
CA GLN A 528 -12.00 -9.20 23.90
C GLN A 528 -11.22 -7.88 24.09
N VAL A 529 -10.59 -7.40 23.02
CA VAL A 529 -9.85 -6.13 22.97
C VAL A 529 -10.56 -5.11 22.08
N PHE A 530 -10.27 -3.83 22.32
CA PHE A 530 -10.65 -2.70 21.49
C PHE A 530 -9.44 -2.24 20.68
N GLN A 531 -9.66 -1.76 19.46
CA GLN A 531 -8.63 -1.24 18.55
C GLN A 531 -8.97 0.19 18.15
N MET A 532 -7.95 1.04 17.99
CA MET A 532 -8.07 2.40 17.48
C MET A 532 -7.20 2.57 16.23
N HIS A 533 -7.78 3.06 15.14
CA HIS A 533 -7.03 3.32 13.90
C HIS A 533 -5.98 4.43 14.12
N ALA A 534 -4.83 4.38 13.43
CA ALA A 534 -3.73 5.32 13.67
C ALA A 534 -4.13 6.81 13.52
N LEU A 535 -5.06 7.14 12.62
CA LEU A 535 -5.62 8.50 12.50
C LEU A 535 -6.46 8.92 13.72
N LEU A 536 -7.17 8.00 14.35
CA LEU A 536 -7.93 8.25 15.57
C LEU A 536 -6.98 8.51 16.75
N VAL A 537 -5.88 7.73 16.84
CA VAL A 537 -4.78 8.00 17.79
C VAL A 537 -4.19 9.41 17.58
N MET A 538 -3.98 9.83 16.33
CA MET A 538 -3.45 11.15 15.99
C MET A 538 -4.44 12.28 16.35
N LEU A 539 -5.74 12.09 16.06
CA LEU A 539 -6.81 13.02 16.47
C LEU A 539 -6.84 13.17 18.00
N ALA A 540 -6.87 12.05 18.73
CA ALA A 540 -6.88 12.05 20.19
C ALA A 540 -5.67 12.81 20.78
N LYS A 541 -4.46 12.57 20.25
CA LYS A 541 -3.25 13.32 20.65
C LYS A 541 -3.36 14.81 20.35
N SER A 542 -3.91 15.19 19.20
CA SER A 542 -4.09 16.59 18.80
C SER A 542 -5.06 17.33 19.74
N LEU A 543 -6.17 16.69 20.13
CA LEU A 543 -7.12 17.25 21.10
C LEU A 543 -6.45 17.46 22.47
N TRP A 544 -5.71 16.47 22.95
CA TRP A 544 -5.02 16.57 24.24
C TRP A 544 -4.05 17.76 24.29
N GLN A 545 -3.32 18.01 23.20
CA GLN A 545 -2.35 19.12 23.04
C GLN A 545 -2.99 20.51 22.83
N GLN A 546 -4.30 20.58 22.56
CA GLN A 546 -5.02 21.84 22.44
C GLN A 546 -5.64 22.28 23.78
N GLU A 547 -5.82 21.33 24.71
CA GLU A 547 -6.46 21.57 26.00
C GLU A 547 -5.47 21.58 27.18
N ASN A 548 -4.22 21.13 26.99
CA ASN A 548 -3.14 21.07 27.99
C ASN A 548 -1.79 21.49 27.39
#